data_AF-A0A1X7U442-F1
#
_entry.id   AF-A0A1X7U442-F1
#
_cell.length_a   1.000
_cell.length_b   1.000
_cell.length_c   1.000
_cell.angle_alpha   90.00
_cell.angle_beta   90.00
_cell.angle_gamma   90.00
#
_symmetry.space_group_name_H-M   'P 1'
#
loop_
_entity.id
_entity.type
_entity.pdbx_description
1 polymer ?
#
loop_
_entity_poly.entity_id
_entity_poly.type
_entity_poly.pdbx_seq_one_letter_code
_entity_poly.pdbx_strand_id
1 'polypeptide(L)'
;MSRFRPYPEIETEVIFSVDDDRMVGPHGMEEGFAAWQAFPHLLVGHCPRSHSFQDRQYKYCGKRDPHYYSMILTGSVFIHRLYLEMFTDTLPEALHSFIDKNMNGEDIIMNDMVADYLKELDIPQCSGLFVNSSTDEIHIKPSTSLLGSLSRYFSKDRASLWQREDHVKKRNDCLNLIVSVYGYMPLIM
;
A
#
# COMPACT_ATOMS: atom_id res chain seq x y z
N MET A 1 4.23 10.17 8.76
CA MET A 1 3.36 9.95 7.58
C MET A 1 2.21 10.96 7.50
N SER A 2 1.92 11.57 6.34
CA SER A 2 0.86 12.58 6.19
C SER A 2 -0.37 12.15 5.38
N ARG A 3 -0.28 11.06 4.58
CA ARG A 3 -1.27 10.78 3.52
C ARG A 3 -2.55 10.07 3.97
N PHE A 4 -2.53 9.35 5.08
CA PHE A 4 -3.69 8.61 5.60
C PHE A 4 -4.43 9.33 6.72
N ARG A 5 -4.15 10.62 6.93
CA ARG A 5 -4.87 11.40 7.94
C ARG A 5 -6.33 11.62 7.49
N PRO A 6 -7.31 11.51 8.40
CA PRO A 6 -8.70 11.81 8.10
C PRO A 6 -8.90 13.34 8.06
N TYR A 7 -8.59 13.95 6.93
CA TYR A 7 -8.80 15.39 6.73
C TYR A 7 -10.30 15.72 6.71
N PRO A 8 -10.76 16.75 7.44
CA PRO A 8 -12.18 17.10 7.52
C PRO A 8 -12.77 17.53 6.17
N GLU A 9 -11.93 17.96 5.22
CA GLU A 9 -12.33 18.31 3.85
C GLU A 9 -12.72 17.08 3.01
N ILE A 10 -12.39 15.86 3.45
CA ILE A 10 -12.74 14.62 2.75
C ILE A 10 -14.14 14.18 3.19
N GLU A 11 -15.14 14.64 2.44
CA GLU A 11 -16.55 14.34 2.72
C GLU A 11 -17.01 13.00 2.12
N THR A 12 -16.27 12.44 1.15
CA THR A 12 -16.62 11.19 0.46
C THR A 12 -16.32 9.96 1.32
N GLU A 13 -17.14 8.91 1.16
CA GLU A 13 -16.90 7.62 1.83
C GLU A 13 -15.69 6.89 1.27
N VAL A 14 -15.41 7.05 -0.02
CA VAL A 14 -14.23 6.48 -0.69
C VAL A 14 -13.21 7.54 -1.04
N ILE A 15 -11.95 7.14 -0.97
CA ILE A 15 -10.78 7.92 -1.32
C ILE A 15 -9.99 7.10 -2.34
N PHE A 16 -9.62 7.72 -3.45
CA PHE A 16 -8.65 7.13 -4.35
C PHE A 16 -7.24 7.61 -3.97
N SER A 17 -6.45 6.72 -3.39
CA SER A 17 -5.05 6.96 -3.04
C SER A 17 -4.14 6.54 -4.21
N VAL A 18 -3.28 7.45 -4.66
CA VAL A 18 -2.35 7.23 -5.77
C VAL A 18 -0.99 7.84 -5.45
N ASP A 19 0.07 7.13 -5.83
CA ASP A 19 1.45 7.66 -5.75
C ASP A 19 1.66 8.72 -6.84
N ASP A 20 2.56 9.68 -6.60
CA ASP A 20 2.83 10.80 -7.52
C ASP A 20 3.55 10.38 -8.82
N ASP A 21 4.04 9.14 -8.88
CA ASP A 21 4.64 8.52 -10.04
C ASP A 21 3.72 7.49 -10.73
N ARG A 22 2.43 7.45 -10.39
CA ARG A 22 1.45 6.55 -11.02
C ARG A 22 0.32 7.28 -11.71
N MET A 23 -0.09 6.74 -12.86
CA MET A 23 -1.38 7.05 -13.48
C MET A 23 -2.20 5.81 -13.76
N VAL A 24 -3.50 5.92 -13.51
CA VAL A 24 -4.50 4.92 -13.86
C VAL A 24 -5.37 5.51 -14.96
N GLY A 25 -5.55 4.76 -16.05
CA GLY A 25 -6.38 5.22 -17.17
C GLY A 25 -7.86 5.38 -16.78
N PRO A 26 -8.65 6.19 -17.51
CA PRO A 26 -10.06 6.46 -17.18
C PRO A 26 -10.91 5.19 -17.01
N HIS A 27 -10.73 4.21 -17.90
CA HIS A 27 -11.43 2.92 -17.80
C HIS A 27 -11.08 2.17 -16.51
N GLY A 28 -9.81 2.16 -16.11
CA GLY A 28 -9.37 1.55 -14.85
C GLY A 28 -9.94 2.24 -13.61
N MET A 29 -10.10 3.56 -13.67
CA MET A 29 -10.74 4.35 -12.62
C MET A 29 -12.23 4.02 -12.50
N GLU A 30 -12.95 3.95 -13.62
CA GLU A 30 -14.38 3.61 -13.66
C GLU A 30 -14.64 2.19 -13.15
N GLU A 31 -13.87 1.20 -13.64
CA GLU A 31 -13.98 -0.19 -13.19
C GLU A 31 -13.59 -0.35 -11.72
N GLY A 32 -12.53 0.33 -11.29
CA GLY A 32 -12.08 0.32 -9.90
C GLY A 32 -13.12 0.91 -8.95
N PHE A 33 -13.73 2.04 -9.33
CA PHE A 33 -14.80 2.65 -8.54
C PHE A 33 -16.05 1.78 -8.52
N ALA A 34 -16.48 1.23 -9.66
CA ALA A 34 -17.63 0.32 -9.71
C ALA A 34 -17.41 -0.95 -8.86
N ALA A 35 -16.21 -1.51 -8.89
CA ALA A 35 -15.83 -2.63 -8.04
C ALA A 35 -15.83 -2.25 -6.55
N TRP A 36 -15.34 -1.06 -6.20
CA TRP A 36 -15.44 -0.55 -4.83
C TRP A 36 -16.89 -0.36 -4.38
N GLN A 37 -17.77 0.16 -5.23
CA GLN A 37 -19.20 0.28 -4.90
C GLN A 37 -19.86 -1.08 -4.61
N ALA A 38 -19.42 -2.15 -5.29
CA ALA A 38 -19.89 -3.51 -5.03
C ALA A 38 -19.29 -4.11 -3.74
N PHE A 39 -18.06 -3.73 -3.38
CA PHE A 39 -17.32 -4.26 -2.23
C PHE A 39 -16.68 -3.13 -1.40
N PRO A 40 -17.48 -2.25 -0.77
CA PRO A 40 -16.97 -1.01 -0.15
C PRO A 40 -16.10 -1.24 1.08
N HIS A 41 -16.17 -2.44 1.66
CA HIS A 41 -15.36 -2.88 2.79
C HIS A 41 -13.96 -3.36 2.37
N LEU A 42 -13.68 -3.49 1.07
CA LEU A 42 -12.39 -3.96 0.56
C LEU A 42 -11.50 -2.83 0.06
N LEU A 43 -10.19 -3.05 0.11
CA LEU A 43 -9.20 -2.26 -0.61
C LEU A 43 -9.24 -2.65 -2.10
N VAL A 44 -9.79 -1.80 -2.97
CA VAL A 44 -9.92 -2.12 -4.39
C VAL A 44 -8.85 -1.40 -5.20
N GLY A 45 -7.97 -2.10 -5.91
CA GLY A 45 -6.86 -1.42 -6.58
C GLY A 45 -6.10 -2.23 -7.61
N HIS A 46 -4.99 -1.68 -8.10
CA HIS A 46 -4.36 -2.12 -9.35
C HIS A 46 -2.99 -2.77 -9.17
N CYS A 47 -2.45 -2.75 -7.95
CA CYS A 47 -1.12 -3.25 -7.61
C CYS A 47 -1.20 -4.43 -6.62
N PRO A 48 -1.51 -5.66 -7.08
CA PRO A 48 -1.55 -6.82 -6.20
C PRO A 48 -0.14 -7.29 -5.86
N ARG A 49 0.06 -7.69 -4.61
CA ARG A 49 1.27 -8.34 -4.09
C ARG A 49 0.89 -9.45 -3.13
N SER A 50 1.86 -10.28 -2.80
CA SER A 50 1.67 -11.39 -1.87
C SER A 50 2.76 -11.42 -0.82
N HIS A 51 2.58 -12.32 0.14
CA HIS A 51 3.61 -12.76 1.03
C HIS A 51 3.76 -14.28 0.92
N SER A 52 4.84 -14.80 1.48
CA SER A 52 5.05 -16.23 1.65
C SER A 52 5.61 -16.52 3.04
N PHE A 53 5.45 -17.74 3.52
CA PHE A 53 6.05 -18.19 4.77
C PHE A 53 7.17 -19.18 4.46
N GLN A 54 8.41 -18.80 4.73
CA GLN A 54 9.61 -19.59 4.44
C GLN A 54 10.64 -19.39 5.56
N ASP A 55 11.35 -20.45 5.95
CA ASP A 55 12.38 -20.40 6.99
C ASP A 55 11.87 -19.86 8.34
N ARG A 56 10.61 -20.15 8.68
CA ARG A 56 9.90 -19.63 9.88
C ARG A 56 9.76 -18.11 9.91
N GLN A 57 9.81 -17.46 8.75
CA GLN A 57 9.62 -16.02 8.61
C GLN A 57 8.65 -15.73 7.47
N TYR A 58 7.88 -14.65 7.64
CA TYR A 58 7.07 -14.10 6.57
C TYR A 58 7.96 -13.25 5.65
N LYS A 59 7.83 -13.46 4.34
CA LYS A 59 8.62 -12.77 3.32
C LYS A 59 7.68 -12.11 2.31
N TYR A 60 7.93 -10.84 2.04
CA TYR A 60 7.23 -10.07 1.02
C TYR A 60 7.59 -10.57 -0.38
N CYS A 61 6.58 -10.75 -1.23
CA CYS A 61 6.74 -11.16 -2.61
C CYS A 61 6.45 -9.97 -3.53
N GLY A 62 7.51 -9.36 -4.06
CA GLY A 62 7.41 -8.21 -4.96
C GLY A 62 6.88 -8.52 -6.36
N LYS A 63 6.72 -9.81 -6.72
CA LYS A 63 6.16 -10.24 -8.00
C LYS A 63 4.67 -9.90 -8.04
N ARG A 64 4.24 -9.22 -9.10
CA ARG A 64 2.82 -9.03 -9.40
C ARG A 64 2.24 -10.36 -9.91
N ASP A 65 1.26 -10.90 -9.21
CA ASP A 65 0.50 -12.07 -9.64
C ASP A 65 -0.99 -11.82 -9.38
N PRO A 66 -1.82 -11.64 -10.42
CA PRO A 66 -3.24 -11.33 -10.25
C PRO A 66 -4.05 -12.53 -9.73
N HIS A 67 -3.49 -13.74 -9.75
CA HIS A 67 -4.16 -14.96 -9.29
C HIS A 67 -3.78 -15.35 -7.86
N TYR A 68 -2.65 -14.84 -7.35
CA TYR A 68 -2.12 -15.19 -6.03
C TYR A 68 -1.62 -13.93 -5.33
N TYR A 69 -2.51 -13.26 -4.62
CA TYR A 69 -2.22 -12.04 -3.89
C TYR A 69 -2.91 -12.06 -2.54
N SER A 70 -2.29 -11.37 -1.58
CA SER A 70 -2.83 -11.21 -0.22
C SER A 70 -2.93 -9.75 0.18
N MET A 71 -2.58 -8.83 -0.74
CA MET A 71 -2.51 -7.40 -0.46
C MET A 71 -2.62 -6.58 -1.75
N ILE A 72 -3.23 -5.40 -1.63
CA ILE A 72 -3.29 -4.37 -2.68
C ILE A 72 -2.46 -3.16 -2.21
N LEU A 73 -1.43 -2.79 -2.96
CA LEU A 73 -0.57 -1.66 -2.56
C LEU A 73 -1.34 -0.34 -2.63
N THR A 74 -1.09 0.54 -1.67
CA THR A 74 -1.89 1.76 -1.49
C THR A 74 -1.54 2.93 -2.42
N GLY A 75 -0.68 2.66 -3.41
CA GLY A 75 -0.26 3.63 -4.41
C GLY A 75 -1.11 3.69 -5.69
N SER A 76 -2.19 2.91 -5.75
CA SER A 76 -3.29 3.05 -6.73
C SER A 76 -4.49 2.21 -6.27
N VAL A 77 -5.26 2.75 -5.33
CA VAL A 77 -6.30 2.01 -4.59
C VAL A 77 -7.47 2.91 -4.17
N PHE A 78 -8.67 2.35 -4.16
CA PHE A 78 -9.87 2.88 -3.52
C PHE A 78 -9.94 2.36 -2.08
N ILE A 79 -9.99 3.27 -1.12
CA ILE A 79 -9.99 3.00 0.31
C ILE A 79 -11.22 3.67 0.94
N HIS A 80 -11.91 2.94 1.82
CA HIS A 80 -12.95 3.54 2.64
C HIS A 80 -12.34 4.53 3.65
N ARG A 81 -12.94 5.72 3.81
CA ARG A 81 -12.50 6.76 4.75
C ARG A 81 -12.30 6.25 6.19
N LEU A 82 -13.14 5.32 6.65
CA LEU A 82 -13.01 4.66 7.95
C LEU A 82 -11.59 4.09 8.17
N TYR A 83 -10.98 3.52 7.13
CA TYR A 83 -9.64 2.94 7.27
C TYR A 83 -8.55 4.00 7.43
N LEU A 84 -8.75 5.25 7.00
CA LEU A 84 -7.82 6.35 7.32
C LEU A 84 -7.92 6.75 8.79
N GLU A 85 -9.15 6.80 9.32
CA GLU A 85 -9.42 7.07 10.74
C GLU A 85 -8.78 5.97 11.60
N MET A 86 -9.08 4.69 11.30
CA MET A 86 -8.49 3.55 12.00
C MET A 86 -6.96 3.54 11.92
N PHE A 87 -6.40 3.76 10.72
CA PHE A 87 -4.95 3.77 10.53
C PHE A 87 -4.27 4.89 11.33
N THR A 88 -4.96 6.02 11.54
CA THR A 88 -4.42 7.16 12.28
C THR A 88 -4.61 7.02 13.79
N ASP A 89 -5.77 6.52 14.23
CA ASP A 89 -6.22 6.63 15.62
C ASP A 89 -6.15 5.31 16.40
N THR A 90 -6.17 4.17 15.70
CA THR A 90 -6.30 2.84 16.34
C THR A 90 -5.07 1.95 16.16
N LEU A 91 -4.18 2.29 15.21
CA LEU A 91 -3.03 1.46 14.90
C LEU A 91 -2.05 1.39 16.09
N PRO A 92 -1.54 0.20 16.45
CA PRO A 92 -0.56 0.07 17.53
C PRO A 92 0.68 0.95 17.33
N GLU A 93 1.17 1.57 18.42
CA GLU A 93 2.31 2.50 18.40
C GLU A 93 3.58 1.89 17.76
N ALA A 94 3.79 0.59 17.94
CA ALA A 94 4.91 -0.13 17.34
C ALA A 94 4.86 -0.11 15.80
N LEU A 95 3.67 -0.19 15.20
CA LEU A 95 3.48 -0.15 13.76
C LEU A 95 3.61 1.27 13.23
N HIS A 96 3.05 2.27 13.93
CA HIS A 96 3.30 3.68 13.62
C HIS A 96 4.80 4.02 13.61
N SER A 97 5.49 3.63 14.69
CA SER A 97 6.93 3.85 14.86
C SER A 97 7.75 3.17 13.78
N PHE A 98 7.34 1.96 13.36
CA PHE A 98 7.98 1.27 12.26
C PHE A 98 7.90 2.08 10.97
N ILE A 99 6.71 2.59 10.62
CA ILE A 99 6.52 3.29 9.36
C ILE A 99 7.30 4.61 9.37
N ASP A 100 7.19 5.41 10.42
CA ASP A 100 7.88 6.71 10.49
C ASP A 100 9.40 6.55 10.47
N LYS A 101 9.94 5.49 11.09
CA LYS A 101 11.38 5.21 11.08
C LYS A 101 11.87 4.68 9.74
N ASN A 102 11.09 3.82 9.08
CA ASN A 102 11.55 3.11 7.88
C ASN A 102 11.14 3.78 6.57
N MET A 103 10.13 4.65 6.61
CA MET A 103 9.46 5.24 5.45
C MET A 103 9.02 4.16 4.45
N ASN A 104 8.41 3.09 4.96
CA ASN A 104 7.99 1.90 4.22
C ASN A 104 7.00 1.07 5.05
N GLY A 105 6.26 0.17 4.40
CA GLY A 105 5.39 -0.82 5.04
C GLY A 105 3.99 -0.31 5.38
N GLU A 106 3.66 0.93 5.07
CA GLU A 106 2.34 1.50 5.32
C GLU A 106 1.22 0.80 4.54
N ASP A 107 1.53 0.33 3.34
CA ASP A 107 0.61 -0.42 2.48
C ASP A 107 0.36 -1.83 3.02
N ILE A 108 1.40 -2.51 3.50
CA ILE A 108 1.31 -3.80 4.17
C ILE A 108 0.44 -3.66 5.43
N ILE A 109 0.80 -2.71 6.31
CA ILE A 109 0.09 -2.47 7.56
C ILE A 109 -1.38 -2.10 7.32
N MET A 110 -1.70 -1.32 6.27
CA MET A 110 -3.07 -1.02 5.89
C MET A 110 -3.85 -2.30 5.52
N ASN A 111 -3.27 -3.19 4.72
CA ASN A 111 -3.92 -4.46 4.36
C ASN A 111 -4.13 -5.35 5.58
N ASP A 112 -3.12 -5.47 6.46
CA ASP A 112 -3.20 -6.26 7.68
C ASP A 112 -4.25 -5.73 8.65
N MET A 113 -4.31 -4.41 8.86
CA MET A 113 -5.34 -3.76 9.68
C MET A 113 -6.75 -4.00 9.14
N VAL A 114 -6.94 -3.89 7.83
CA VAL A 114 -8.24 -4.19 7.20
C VAL A 114 -8.59 -5.67 7.36
N ALA A 115 -7.66 -6.59 7.11
CA ALA A 115 -7.90 -8.02 7.28
C ALA A 115 -8.29 -8.38 8.74
N ASP A 116 -7.56 -7.85 9.72
CA ASP A 116 -7.83 -8.04 11.15
C ASP A 116 -9.23 -7.50 11.52
N TYR A 117 -9.57 -6.29 11.07
CA TYR A 117 -10.90 -5.73 11.29
C TYR A 117 -12.02 -6.56 10.67
N LEU A 118 -11.86 -7.02 9.42
CA LEU A 118 -12.87 -7.88 8.77
C LEU A 118 -13.06 -9.20 9.52
N LYS A 119 -11.98 -9.78 10.07
CA LYS A 119 -12.05 -10.96 10.92
C LYS A 119 -12.88 -10.71 12.18
N GLU A 120 -12.70 -9.58 12.85
CA GLU A 120 -13.48 -9.22 14.05
C GLU A 120 -14.97 -9.12 13.76
N LEU A 121 -15.33 -8.80 12.52
CA LEU A 121 -16.71 -8.73 12.04
C LEU A 121 -17.25 -10.07 11.48
N ASP A 122 -16.48 -11.16 11.55
CA ASP A 122 -16.80 -12.47 10.94
C ASP A 122 -17.03 -12.38 9.42
N ILE A 123 -16.33 -11.46 8.76
CA ILE A 123 -16.29 -11.28 7.30
C ILE A 123 -15.02 -11.95 6.77
N PRO A 124 -15.03 -12.54 5.55
CA PRO A 124 -13.82 -13.08 4.94
C PRO A 124 -12.65 -12.08 4.97
N GLN A 125 -11.50 -12.52 5.49
CA GLN A 125 -10.28 -11.71 5.73
C GLN A 125 -9.54 -11.26 4.46
N CYS A 126 -10.17 -11.40 3.28
CA CYS A 126 -9.58 -10.92 2.03
C CYS A 126 -9.58 -9.40 2.05
N SER A 127 -8.47 -8.76 2.41
CA SER A 127 -8.41 -7.30 2.61
C SER A 127 -8.60 -6.49 1.32
N GLY A 128 -8.41 -7.09 0.15
CA GLY A 128 -8.46 -6.35 -1.10
C GLY A 128 -8.89 -7.14 -2.33
N LEU A 129 -9.29 -6.37 -3.33
CA LEU A 129 -9.75 -6.84 -4.63
C LEU A 129 -8.89 -6.21 -5.72
N PHE A 130 -8.28 -7.06 -6.54
CA PHE A 130 -7.51 -6.62 -7.69
C PHE A 130 -8.41 -6.30 -8.88
N VAL A 131 -8.22 -5.11 -9.45
CA VAL A 131 -8.84 -4.68 -10.72
C VAL A 131 -7.76 -4.52 -11.77
N ASN A 132 -7.88 -5.30 -12.85
CA ASN A 132 -6.92 -5.26 -13.94
C ASN A 132 -7.14 -4.03 -14.83
N SER A 133 -6.20 -3.11 -14.83
CA SER A 133 -6.23 -1.93 -15.69
C SER A 133 -4.83 -1.55 -16.15
N SER A 134 -4.75 -0.72 -17.20
CA SER A 134 -3.50 -0.08 -17.61
C SER A 134 -3.10 0.96 -16.56
N THR A 135 -2.04 0.65 -15.83
CA THR A 135 -1.36 1.59 -14.93
C THR A 135 0.01 1.92 -15.49
N ASP A 136 0.27 3.19 -15.72
CA ASP A 136 1.57 3.67 -16.22
C ASP A 136 2.36 4.30 -15.07
N GLU A 137 3.65 3.93 -14.97
CA GLU A 137 4.60 4.65 -14.11
C GLU A 137 5.11 5.89 -14.84
N ILE A 138 4.75 7.06 -14.34
CA ILE A 138 5.23 8.34 -14.87
C ILE A 138 6.55 8.68 -14.19
N HIS A 139 7.63 8.28 -14.85
CA HIS A 139 8.95 8.79 -14.49
C HIS A 139 9.10 10.22 -15.01
N ILE A 140 8.92 11.21 -14.14
CA ILE A 140 9.35 12.60 -14.43
C ILE A 140 10.88 12.60 -14.46
N LYS A 141 11.47 12.26 -15.61
CA LYS A 141 12.91 12.45 -15.83
C LYS A 141 13.17 13.96 -15.84
N PRO A 142 14.08 14.48 -14.99
CA PRO A 142 14.50 15.87 -15.13
C PRO A 142 15.03 16.06 -16.55
N SER A 143 14.53 17.08 -17.26
CA SER A 143 14.99 17.40 -18.61
C SER A 143 16.52 17.51 -18.62
N THR A 144 17.17 16.59 -19.32
CA THR A 144 18.64 16.46 -19.35
C THR A 144 19.32 17.58 -20.14
N SER A 145 18.58 18.52 -20.75
CA SER A 145 19.15 19.58 -21.58
C SER A 145 19.65 20.80 -20.78
N LEU A 146 19.23 20.99 -19.53
CA LEU A 146 19.68 22.14 -18.69
C LEU A 146 20.46 21.74 -17.42
N LEU A 147 20.51 20.46 -17.08
CA LEU A 147 20.95 19.96 -15.76
C LEU A 147 22.28 19.20 -15.76
N GLY A 148 23.00 19.16 -16.88
CA GLY A 148 24.29 18.47 -16.99
C GLY A 148 25.34 18.96 -15.99
N SER A 149 25.31 20.26 -15.63
CA SER A 149 26.27 20.86 -14.69
C SER A 149 25.83 20.84 -13.22
N LEU A 150 24.57 20.54 -12.95
CA LEU A 150 23.99 20.53 -11.59
C LEU A 150 23.78 19.11 -11.04
N SER A 151 24.08 18.04 -11.80
CA SER A 151 23.88 16.65 -11.35
C SER A 151 24.60 16.32 -10.04
N ARG A 152 25.70 17.00 -9.72
CA ARG A 152 26.41 16.88 -8.43
C ARG A 152 25.66 17.48 -7.23
N TYR A 153 24.67 18.33 -7.46
CA TYR A 153 23.79 18.92 -6.43
C TYR A 153 22.49 18.14 -6.22
N PHE A 154 22.14 17.20 -7.11
CA PHE A 154 20.99 16.32 -6.93
C PHE A 154 21.43 15.08 -6.14
N SER A 155 21.23 15.16 -4.82
CA SER A 155 21.55 14.09 -3.87
C SER A 155 21.01 12.73 -4.32
N LYS A 156 21.78 11.67 -3.98
CA LYS A 156 21.42 10.24 -4.05
C LYS A 156 20.06 9.92 -3.42
N ASP A 157 19.53 10.81 -2.59
CA ASP A 157 18.22 10.74 -1.92
C ASP A 157 17.00 10.80 -2.85
N ARG A 158 17.18 11.04 -4.15
CA ARG A 158 16.10 11.02 -5.15
C ARG A 158 15.91 9.69 -5.89
N ALA A 159 16.62 8.62 -5.53
CA ALA A 159 16.30 7.29 -6.02
C ALA A 159 14.93 6.85 -5.48
N SER A 160 14.08 6.27 -6.34
CA SER A 160 12.75 5.78 -5.94
C SER A 160 12.85 4.84 -4.74
N LEU A 161 11.91 4.91 -3.80
CA LEU A 161 11.98 4.17 -2.53
C LEU A 161 12.15 2.66 -2.70
N TRP A 162 11.63 2.11 -3.80
CA TRP A 162 11.73 0.69 -4.15
C TRP A 162 13.10 0.27 -4.69
N GLN A 163 13.92 1.21 -5.16
CA GLN A 163 15.25 0.95 -5.70
C GLN A 163 16.33 0.83 -4.62
N ARG A 164 15.98 1.14 -3.36
CA ARG A 164 16.91 1.04 -2.23
C ARG A 164 17.17 -0.43 -1.89
N GLU A 165 18.42 -0.76 -1.59
CA GLU A 165 18.85 -2.14 -1.30
C GLU A 165 18.11 -2.78 -0.10
N ASP A 166 17.66 -1.95 0.84
CA ASP A 166 16.96 -2.37 2.05
C ASP A 166 15.42 -2.47 1.88
N HIS A 167 14.88 -2.14 0.70
CA HIS A 167 13.43 -2.03 0.49
C HIS A 167 12.69 -3.34 0.81
N VAL A 168 13.13 -4.46 0.21
CA VAL A 168 12.50 -5.77 0.44
C VAL A 168 12.74 -6.24 1.88
N LYS A 169 13.93 -5.98 2.43
CA LYS A 169 14.23 -6.33 3.82
C LYS A 169 13.27 -5.64 4.79
N LYS A 170 13.04 -4.34 4.63
CA LYS A 170 12.08 -3.57 5.43
C LYS A 170 10.66 -4.13 5.33
N ARG A 171 10.23 -4.54 4.13
CA ARG A 171 8.90 -5.17 3.96
C ARG A 171 8.79 -6.54 4.65
N ASN A 172 9.86 -7.34 4.64
CA ASN A 172 9.92 -8.56 5.43
C ASN A 172 9.86 -8.26 6.94
N ASP A 173 10.67 -7.30 7.40
CA ASP A 173 10.69 -6.89 8.81
C ASP A 173 9.29 -6.39 9.25
N CYS A 174 8.58 -5.67 8.38
CA CYS A 174 7.21 -5.21 8.59
C CYS A 174 6.22 -6.36 8.81
N LEU A 175 6.18 -7.34 7.91
CA LEU A 175 5.31 -8.52 8.04
C LEU A 175 5.54 -9.28 9.35
N ASN A 176 6.80 -9.47 9.74
CA ASN A 176 7.12 -10.19 10.98
C ASN A 176 6.83 -9.35 12.23
N LEU A 177 6.96 -8.02 12.15
CA LEU A 177 6.52 -7.13 13.23
C LEU A 177 5.01 -7.22 13.44
N ILE A 178 4.22 -7.22 12.37
CA ILE A 178 2.76 -7.35 12.44
C ILE A 178 2.38 -8.63 13.18
N VAL A 179 2.99 -9.76 12.81
CA VAL A 179 2.76 -11.04 13.51
C VAL A 179 3.15 -10.98 14.98
N SER A 180 4.22 -10.27 15.31
CA SER A 180 4.60 -10.07 16.71
C SER A 180 3.61 -9.18 17.49
N VAL A 181 2.95 -8.23 16.82
CA VAL A 181 2.03 -7.27 17.44
C VAL A 181 0.63 -7.87 17.59
N TYR A 182 0.10 -8.51 16.55
CA TYR A 182 -1.23 -9.11 16.56
C TYR A 182 -1.25 -10.55 17.09
N GLY A 183 -0.10 -11.21 17.15
CA GLY A 183 0.02 -12.61 17.60
C GLY A 183 -0.31 -13.65 16.53
N TYR A 184 -0.65 -13.22 15.30
CA TYR A 184 -0.91 -14.07 14.15
C TYR A 184 -0.71 -13.27 12.85
N MET A 185 -0.81 -13.91 11.67
CA MET A 185 -0.80 -13.22 10.38
C MET A 185 -2.25 -12.98 9.91
N PRO A 186 -2.74 -11.73 9.87
CA PRO A 186 -4.07 -11.41 9.34
C PRO A 186 -4.23 -11.69 7.85
N LEU A 187 -3.19 -11.44 7.03
CA LEU A 187 -3.30 -11.62 5.59
C LEU A 187 -3.50 -13.10 5.22
N ILE A 188 -4.49 -13.35 4.38
CA ILE A 188 -4.75 -14.65 3.76
C ILE A 188 -4.47 -14.60 2.25
N MET A 189 -4.08 -15.74 1.68
CA MET A 189 -3.88 -15.94 0.23
C MET A 189 -5.10 -16.54 -0.43
#